data_AF-A0A9P4MMH3-F1
#
_entry.id   AF-A0A9P4MMH3-F1
#
_cell.length_a   1.000
_cell.length_b   1.000
_cell.length_c   1.000
_cell.angle_alpha   90.00
_cell.angle_beta   90.00
_cell.angle_gamma   90.00
#
_symmetry.space_group_name_H-M   'P 1'
#
loop_
_entity.id
_entity.type
_entity.pdbx_description
1 polymer ?
#
loop_
_entity_poly.entity_id
_entity_poly.type
_entity_poly.pdbx_seq_one_letter_code
_entity_poly.pdbx_strand_id
1 'polypeptide(L)'
;MSASLAPECNEPKERYDTCFLKWYSEKFLRGTAKEDECAPLFKEYKKCLSVALKERGIDKMLDEARADNADTDAENMKPQS
;
A
#
# COMPACT_ATOMS: atom_id res chain seq x y z
N MET A 1 -3.09 -3.35 -15.46
CA MET A 1 -2.42 -3.00 -14.18
C MET A 1 -1.03 -3.62 -14.17
N SER A 2 -0.11 -3.08 -13.38
CA SER A 2 1.23 -3.67 -13.25
C SER A 2 1.16 -5.02 -12.55
N ALA A 3 2.03 -5.95 -12.94
CA ALA A 3 2.18 -7.22 -12.24
C ALA A 3 2.76 -6.98 -10.83
N SER A 4 2.36 -7.84 -9.89
CA SER A 4 3.00 -7.94 -8.58
C SER A 4 4.38 -8.60 -8.71
N LEU A 5 5.24 -8.41 -7.69
CA LEU A 5 6.49 -9.15 -7.54
C LEU A 5 6.29 -10.67 -7.51
N ALA A 6 5.13 -11.07 -6.99
CA ALA A 6 4.70 -12.44 -6.75
C ALA A 6 3.44 -12.72 -7.58
N PRO A 7 3.48 -13.60 -8.60
CA PRO A 7 2.34 -13.84 -9.49
C PRO A 7 1.04 -14.23 -8.78
N GLU A 8 1.14 -14.97 -7.68
CA GLU A 8 0.04 -15.37 -6.81
C GLU A 8 -0.67 -14.18 -6.13
N CYS A 9 0.01 -13.03 -6.04
CA CYS A 9 -0.58 -11.81 -5.49
C CYS A 9 -1.14 -10.87 -6.58
N ASN A 10 -1.15 -11.26 -7.86
CA ASN A 10 -1.66 -10.41 -8.95
C ASN A 10 -3.15 -10.10 -8.81
N GLU A 11 -3.98 -11.12 -8.51
CA GLU A 11 -5.42 -10.93 -8.36
C GLU A 11 -5.80 -10.00 -7.19
N PRO A 12 -5.29 -10.21 -5.94
CA PRO A 12 -5.57 -9.26 -4.87
C PRO A 12 -4.96 -7.88 -5.11
N LYS A 13 -3.82 -7.78 -5.83
CA LYS A 13 -3.25 -6.50 -6.26
C LYS A 13 -4.19 -5.74 -7.19
N GLU A 14 -4.69 -6.39 -8.24
CA GLU A 14 -5.57 -5.76 -9.22
C GLU A 14 -6.87 -5.26 -8.58
N ARG A 15 -7.47 -6.05 -7.67
CA ARG A 15 -8.65 -5.64 -6.90
C ARG A 15 -8.36 -4.39 -6.06
N TYR A 16 -7.24 -4.38 -5.34
CA TYR A 16 -6.83 -3.23 -4.54
C TYR A 16 -6.54 -2.00 -5.39
N ASP A 17 -5.70 -2.13 -6.43
CA ASP A 17 -5.29 -1.02 -7.30
C ASP A 17 -6.51 -0.39 -8.01
N THR A 18 -7.49 -1.20 -8.43
CA THR A 18 -8.75 -0.70 -9.03
C THR A 18 -9.54 0.14 -8.04
N CYS A 19 -9.70 -0.35 -6.81
CA CYS A 19 -10.36 0.39 -5.74
C CYS A 19 -9.61 1.70 -5.45
N PHE A 20 -8.30 1.60 -5.23
CA PHE A 20 -7.46 2.72 -4.85
C PHE A 20 -7.47 3.81 -5.90
N LEU A 21 -7.30 3.50 -7.19
CA LEU A 21 -7.27 4.51 -8.25
C LEU A 21 -8.60 5.28 -8.36
N LYS A 22 -9.73 4.58 -8.17
CA LYS A 22 -11.05 5.19 -8.14
C LYS A 22 -11.21 6.11 -6.93
N TRP A 23 -10.94 5.59 -5.72
CA TRP A 23 -10.99 6.36 -4.48
C TRP A 23 -10.06 7.58 -4.54
N TYR A 24 -8.84 7.38 -5.04
CA TYR A 24 -7.82 8.43 -5.15
C TYR A 24 -8.30 9.57 -6.06
N SER A 25 -8.85 9.23 -7.24
CA SER A 25 -9.29 10.22 -8.23
C SER A 25 -10.61 10.90 -7.86
N GLU A 26 -11.57 10.16 -7.30
CA GLU A 26 -12.93 10.65 -7.06
C GLU A 26 -13.12 11.22 -5.66
N LYS A 27 -12.34 10.78 -4.67
CA LYS A 27 -12.50 11.15 -3.27
C LYS A 27 -11.30 11.93 -2.75
N PHE A 28 -10.10 11.34 -2.80
CA PHE A 28 -8.90 11.91 -2.17
C PHE A 28 -8.48 13.22 -2.84
N LEU A 29 -8.23 13.21 -4.15
CA LEU A 29 -7.85 14.41 -4.90
C LEU A 29 -8.92 15.51 -4.91
N ARG A 30 -10.18 15.16 -4.62
CA ARG A 30 -11.29 16.12 -4.51
C ARG A 30 -11.54 16.60 -3.08
N GLY A 31 -10.75 16.17 -2.10
CA GLY A 31 -10.91 16.56 -0.69
C GLY A 31 -12.17 16.01 -0.02
N THR A 32 -12.77 14.95 -0.57
CA THR A 32 -13.99 14.32 -0.02
C THR A 32 -13.75 12.93 0.55
N ALA A 33 -12.49 12.46 0.54
CA ALA A 33 -12.10 11.23 1.22
C ALA A 33 -12.26 11.41 2.74
N LYS A 34 -13.14 10.59 3.32
CA LYS A 34 -13.37 10.56 4.77
C LYS A 34 -12.80 9.29 5.42
N GLU A 35 -12.79 8.21 4.67
CA GLU A 35 -12.39 6.87 5.11
C GLU A 35 -11.58 6.20 3.99
N ASP A 36 -10.75 5.23 4.36
CA ASP A 36 -10.09 4.33 3.42
C ASP A 36 -10.99 3.12 3.14
N GLU A 37 -11.80 3.24 2.09
CA GLU A 37 -12.71 2.17 1.64
C GLU A 37 -11.98 0.96 1.05
N CYS A 38 -10.69 1.10 0.70
CA CYS A 38 -9.88 0.06 0.09
C CYS A 38 -9.03 -0.71 1.11
N ALA A 39 -9.02 -0.29 2.39
CA ALA A 39 -8.24 -0.91 3.45
C ALA A 39 -8.42 -2.44 3.59
N PRO A 40 -9.62 -3.03 3.46
CA PRO A 40 -9.79 -4.48 3.51
C PRO A 40 -9.07 -5.20 2.36
N LEU A 41 -9.18 -4.66 1.14
CA LEU A 41 -8.51 -5.20 -0.06
C LEU A 41 -6.99 -5.05 0.06
N PHE A 42 -6.54 -3.92 0.60
CA PHE A 42 -5.12 -3.70 0.87
C PHE A 42 -4.58 -4.74 1.86
N LYS A 43 -5.34 -5.06 2.91
CA LYS A 43 -4.93 -6.05 3.92
C LYS A 43 -4.75 -7.45 3.30
N GLU A 44 -5.64 -7.85 2.39
CA GLU A 44 -5.51 -9.11 1.64
C GLU A 44 -4.24 -9.11 0.78
N TYR A 45 -4.04 -8.06 -0.02
CA TYR A 45 -2.86 -7.93 -0.87
C TYR A 45 -1.56 -7.89 -0.06
N LYS A 46 -1.51 -7.06 0.98
CA LYS A 46 -0.35 -6.92 1.88
C LYS A 46 0.00 -8.24 2.54
N LYS A 47 -1.00 -9.04 2.96
CA LYS A 47 -0.76 -10.36 3.55
C LYS A 47 -0.06 -11.29 2.55
N CYS A 48 -0.55 -11.34 1.32
CA CYS A 48 0.08 -12.14 0.25
C CYS A 48 1.51 -11.67 0.00
N LEU A 49 1.70 -10.36 -0.22
CA LEU A 49 3.00 -9.78 -0.52
C LEU A 49 4.03 -10.01 0.60
N SER A 50 3.60 -9.93 1.86
CA SER A 50 4.49 -10.11 3.02
C SER A 50 5.11 -11.50 3.08
N VAL A 51 4.40 -12.54 2.59
CA VAL A 51 4.96 -13.89 2.48
C VAL A 51 6.04 -13.92 1.41
N ALA A 52 5.74 -13.42 0.21
CA ALA A 52 6.68 -13.40 -0.90
C ALA A 52 7.94 -12.56 -0.63
N LEU A 53 7.82 -11.44 0.11
CA LEU A 53 8.97 -10.62 0.52
C LEU A 53 9.93 -11.39 1.44
N LYS A 54 9.38 -12.18 2.37
CA LYS A 54 10.17 -13.03 3.29
C LYS A 54 10.85 -14.18 2.57
N GLU A 55 10.15 -14.86 1.67
CA GLU A 55 10.72 -15.97 0.90
C GLU A 55 11.88 -15.53 0.00
N ARG A 56 11.84 -14.28 -0.46
CA ARG A 56 12.91 -13.67 -1.27
C ARG A 56 14.01 -13.01 -0.42
N GLY A 57 13.88 -12.99 0.91
CA GLY A 57 14.87 -12.41 1.84
C GLY A 57 15.05 -10.89 1.73
N ILE A 58 14.05 -10.18 1.21
CA ILE A 58 14.07 -8.71 1.03
C ILE A 58 13.28 -7.98 2.12
N ASP A 59 12.63 -8.71 3.02
CA ASP A 59 11.84 -8.16 4.12
C ASP A 59 12.69 -7.28 5.05
N LYS A 60 13.88 -7.74 5.45
CA LYS A 60 14.77 -6.98 6.35
C LYS A 60 15.25 -5.67 5.74
N MET A 61 15.73 -5.71 4.50
CA MET A 61 16.19 -4.52 3.79
C MET A 61 15.06 -3.50 3.61
N LEU A 62 13.84 -3.98 3.35
CA LEU A 62 12.67 -3.13 3.23
C LEU A 62 12.29 -2.49 4.57
N ASP A 63 12.37 -3.23 5.67
CA ASP A 63 12.06 -2.73 7.01
C ASP A 63 13.11 -1.71 7.49
N GLU A 64 14.39 -1.96 7.22
CA GLU A 64 15.48 -1.01 7.49
C GLU A 64 15.26 0.30 6.70
N ALA A 65 15.02 0.21 5.39
CA ALA A 65 14.77 1.39 4.56
C ALA A 65 13.54 2.20 5.00
N ARG A 66 12.51 1.54 5.54
CA ARG A 66 11.34 2.22 6.12
C ARG A 66 11.67 2.88 7.45
N ALA A 67 12.45 2.22 8.31
CA ALA A 67 12.86 2.77 9.60
C ALA A 67 13.74 4.01 9.43
N ASP A 68 14.65 4.00 8.46
CA ASP A 68 15.52 5.15 8.15
C ASP A 68 14.74 6.39 7.70
N ASN A 69 13.56 6.20 7.11
CA ASN A 69 12.68 7.29 6.68
C ASN A 69 11.60 7.67 7.71
N ALA A 70 11.58 7.04 8.90
CA ALA A 70 10.50 7.23 9.87
C ALA A 70 10.37 8.69 10.36
N ASP A 71 11.49 9.40 10.52
CA ASP A 71 11.48 10.81 10.95
C ASP A 71 10.90 11.71 9.84
N THR A 72 11.34 11.51 8.59
CA THR A 72 10.80 12.17 7.40
C THR A 72 9.30 11.93 7.24
N ASP A 73 8.84 10.68 7.42
CA ASP A 73 7.43 10.33 7.37
C ASP A 73 6.66 11.02 8.51
N ALA A 74 7.22 11.04 9.72
CA ALA A 74 6.61 11.71 10.86
C ALA A 74 6.44 13.22 10.64
N GLU A 75 7.36 13.87 9.92
CA GLU A 75 7.23 15.29 9.56
C GLU A 75 6.20 15.53 8.46
N ASN A 76 6.19 14.71 7.41
CA ASN A 76 5.44 14.95 6.17
C ASN A 76 4.06 14.30 6.12
N MET A 77 3.77 13.31 6.96
CA MET A 77 2.46 12.64 7.04
C MET A 77 1.56 13.19 8.15
N LYS A 78 1.93 14.30 8.79
CA LYS A 78 1.04 14.98 9.73
C LYS A 78 -0.23 15.43 8.98
N PRO A 79 -1.44 15.14 9.49
CA PRO A 79 -2.65 15.65 8.88
C PRO A 79 -2.56 17.19 8.84
N GLN A 80 -2.65 17.79 7.65
CA GLN A 80 -2.84 19.23 7.55
C GLN A 80 -4.20 19.54 8.17
N SER A 81 -4.16 20.29 9.28
CA SER A 81 -5.31 20.83 10.01
C SER A 81 -6.17 21.73 9.13
#